data_AF-A0A850BB13-F1
#
_entry.id   AF-A0A850BB13-F1
#
_cell.length_a   1.000
_cell.length_b   1.000
_cell.length_c   1.000
_cell.angle_alpha   90.00
_cell.angle_beta   90.00
_cell.angle_gamma   90.00
#
_symmetry.space_group_name_H-M   'P 1'
#
loop_
_entity.id
_entity.type
_entity.pdbx_description
1 polymer ?
#
loop_
_entity_poly.entity_id
_entity_poly.type
_entity_poly.pdbx_seq_one_letter_code
_entity_poly.pdbx_strand_id
1 'polypeptide(L)'
;MNQGGFGGGYPPGGGYPPGGGYPPGQGQGQGQGYGGAPPQGNAPQQGGGYQQPPGQPGYPGQQGAWDQQQGAWGQQQQQQPQQPQGYGPPPQQQGYGAPPQQQGYGAPPQQQGAWGQPQQGYGPPPGGGYGGPPQPGYGPPPGTAPGGGETRFSFEGTGGELFGKLFVGFLLTGITFGIYGAWFAVGFINYLCEKTTITTPSGPMRVRFNGTGGQLFGAMFVGYLLTMITFGIYGSWFACKMARYFADNTQVQSSSGRVYQLRFTGEGGDLFGKAFVNGLLMSITCYIYTPWAMCNLRKWFYQKTQIVEQGQPIGQLDFVGEGGDLFGTFIGGAVLTGITFGIYAAWFKVALTKFFDQNTRIMINGRTYSIDFTGTGGDLFVLNLVNGLLTMITFGIYWFWAKVKMLKWQYSNTIIRG
;
A
#
# COMPACT_ATOMS: atom_id res chain seq x y z
N MET A 1 -21.05 64.17 -30.48
CA MET A 1 -20.46 64.14 -29.12
C MET A 1 -19.45 63.00 -29.06
N ASN A 2 -18.40 63.14 -28.24
CA ASN A 2 -17.17 62.32 -28.10
C ASN A 2 -17.25 60.83 -28.51
N GLN A 3 -16.38 60.33 -29.41
CA GLN A 3 -14.94 59.97 -29.27
C GLN A 3 -14.73 58.64 -28.49
N GLY A 4 -13.89 57.67 -28.93
CA GLY A 4 -13.11 57.54 -30.17
C GLY A 4 -12.01 56.43 -30.09
N GLY A 5 -11.55 55.90 -31.24
CA GLY A 5 -10.44 54.90 -31.40
C GLY A 5 -10.93 53.46 -31.67
N PHE A 6 -10.78 52.78 -32.83
CA PHE A 6 -9.75 52.72 -33.91
C PHE A 6 -8.36 52.23 -33.42
N GLY A 7 -7.66 51.26 -34.04
CA GLY A 7 -7.90 50.33 -35.19
C GLY A 7 -7.13 49.01 -34.94
N GLY A 8 -6.82 48.09 -35.87
CA GLY A 8 -6.96 48.03 -37.33
C GLY A 8 -5.63 47.65 -38.03
N GLY A 9 -5.49 46.44 -38.59
CA GLY A 9 -4.45 46.10 -39.61
C GLY A 9 -3.40 45.02 -39.29
N TYR A 10 -3.18 44.10 -40.25
CA TYR A 10 -2.09 43.12 -40.42
C TYR A 10 -1.20 43.53 -41.63
N PRO A 11 -0.13 42.80 -42.04
CA PRO A 11 0.81 41.94 -41.30
C PRO A 11 2.24 42.58 -41.35
N PRO A 12 3.26 42.24 -42.18
CA PRO A 12 3.61 41.05 -43.00
C PRO A 12 4.44 40.01 -42.20
N GLY A 13 5.54 39.45 -42.74
CA GLY A 13 6.47 38.56 -42.03
C GLY A 13 7.88 38.49 -42.65
N GLY A 14 8.79 37.72 -42.03
CA GLY A 14 10.12 37.38 -42.58
C GLY A 14 11.22 37.11 -41.54
N GLY A 15 12.13 36.19 -41.85
CA GLY A 15 13.50 36.17 -41.30
C GLY A 15 13.78 35.27 -40.07
N TYR A 16 14.54 34.20 -40.29
CA TYR A 16 15.35 33.53 -39.25
C TYR A 16 16.54 34.43 -38.82
N PRO A 17 17.03 34.35 -37.57
CA PRO A 17 18.40 34.68 -37.21
C PRO A 17 19.33 33.44 -37.22
N PRO A 18 20.66 33.63 -37.38
CA PRO A 18 21.57 32.55 -37.81
C PRO A 18 22.34 31.87 -36.66
N GLY A 19 23.01 30.77 -37.00
CA GLY A 19 24.01 30.12 -36.13
C GLY A 19 25.41 30.73 -36.23
N GLY A 20 26.26 30.35 -35.28
CA GLY A 20 27.67 30.73 -35.15
C GLY A 20 28.05 30.78 -33.66
N GLY A 21 29.22 30.32 -33.22
CA GLY A 21 30.30 29.63 -33.92
C GLY A 21 31.42 29.30 -32.91
N TYR A 22 32.15 28.20 -33.13
CA TYR A 22 33.29 27.84 -32.30
C TYR A 22 34.50 28.77 -32.55
N PRO A 23 35.32 29.10 -31.54
CA PRO A 23 36.66 29.64 -31.75
C PRO A 23 37.67 28.51 -32.11
N PRO A 24 38.59 28.70 -33.09
CA PRO A 24 39.49 27.65 -33.58
C PRO A 24 40.99 27.82 -33.20
N GLY A 25 41.76 26.73 -33.37
CA GLY A 25 43.24 26.70 -33.42
C GLY A 25 43.93 25.97 -32.24
N GLN A 26 45.05 25.24 -32.40
CA GLN A 26 45.90 24.95 -33.59
C GLN A 26 46.68 23.62 -33.41
N GLY A 27 47.19 23.02 -34.51
CA GLY A 27 48.25 21.98 -34.51
C GLY A 27 47.76 20.53 -34.64
N GLN A 28 47.81 19.87 -35.81
CA GLN A 28 48.98 19.21 -36.43
C GLN A 28 49.61 18.10 -35.55
N GLY A 29 49.68 16.83 -35.96
CA GLY A 29 49.17 16.17 -37.18
C GLY A 29 49.71 14.71 -37.29
N GLN A 30 49.31 13.97 -38.35
CA GLN A 30 49.93 12.72 -38.87
C GLN A 30 50.06 11.52 -37.89
N GLY A 31 49.69 10.28 -38.20
CA GLY A 31 49.11 9.65 -39.39
C GLY A 31 49.44 8.14 -39.41
N GLN A 32 48.56 7.29 -39.97
CA GLN A 32 48.77 5.83 -40.17
C GLN A 32 48.89 5.00 -38.84
N GLY A 33 48.59 3.70 -38.75
CA GLY A 33 48.04 2.73 -39.69
C GLY A 33 48.48 1.31 -39.29
N TYR A 34 47.55 0.34 -39.16
CA TYR A 34 47.79 -1.08 -38.78
C TYR A 34 48.35 -1.25 -37.33
N GLY A 35 48.23 -2.38 -36.62
CA GLY A 35 47.61 -3.68 -36.86
C GLY A 35 48.37 -4.76 -36.05
N GLY A 36 47.71 -5.76 -35.47
CA GLY A 36 48.39 -6.92 -34.86
C GLY A 36 47.86 -7.38 -33.49
N ALA A 37 47.71 -8.69 -33.33
CA ALA A 37 47.35 -9.41 -32.11
C ALA A 37 48.62 -10.05 -31.45
N PRO A 38 48.52 -10.72 -30.29
CA PRO A 38 49.66 -10.91 -29.38
C PRO A 38 50.43 -12.24 -29.57
N PRO A 39 51.58 -12.42 -28.89
CA PRO A 39 52.22 -13.72 -28.69
C PRO A 39 51.85 -14.39 -27.35
N GLN A 40 51.93 -15.73 -27.31
CA GLN A 40 51.74 -16.60 -26.13
C GLN A 40 53.08 -17.13 -25.58
N GLY A 41 53.03 -17.70 -24.37
CA GLY A 41 54.05 -18.59 -23.78
C GLY A 41 54.74 -18.01 -22.53
N ASN A 42 55.13 -18.75 -21.49
CA ASN A 42 54.94 -20.18 -21.15
C ASN A 42 55.01 -20.34 -19.61
N ALA A 43 54.49 -21.44 -19.08
CA ALA A 43 54.79 -21.97 -17.73
C ALA A 43 55.92 -23.05 -17.86
N PRO A 44 56.58 -23.62 -16.81
CA PRO A 44 56.01 -23.89 -15.47
C PRO A 44 56.97 -24.00 -14.23
N GLN A 45 56.36 -24.35 -13.07
CA GLN A 45 56.88 -25.10 -11.88
C GLN A 45 57.88 -24.53 -10.83
N GLN A 46 57.41 -24.62 -9.56
CA GLN A 46 58.05 -25.07 -8.29
C GLN A 46 59.29 -24.37 -7.67
N GLY A 47 59.15 -24.02 -6.38
CA GLY A 47 60.18 -24.28 -5.35
C GLY A 47 60.77 -23.08 -4.59
N GLY A 48 61.00 -23.28 -3.27
CA GLY A 48 61.88 -22.41 -2.44
C GLY A 48 61.17 -21.33 -1.61
N GLY A 49 61.64 -21.09 -0.38
CA GLY A 49 61.08 -20.09 0.54
C GLY A 49 62.13 -19.13 1.13
N TYR A 50 61.79 -18.61 2.33
CA TYR A 50 62.59 -17.80 3.28
C TYR A 50 62.32 -16.28 3.38
N GLN A 51 62.11 -15.88 4.65
CA GLN A 51 62.45 -14.61 5.32
C GLN A 51 61.57 -13.34 5.13
N GLN A 52 60.93 -12.93 6.24
CA GLN A 52 60.55 -11.55 6.56
C GLN A 52 61.76 -10.77 7.09
N PRO A 53 61.80 -9.43 6.98
CA PRO A 53 61.59 -8.58 8.17
C PRO A 53 60.81 -7.25 7.81
N PRO A 54 60.82 -6.16 8.61
CA PRO A 54 59.83 -5.97 9.68
C PRO A 54 59.08 -4.60 9.67
N GLY A 55 58.00 -4.47 10.45
CA GLY A 55 57.69 -3.21 11.15
C GLY A 55 56.43 -2.38 10.81
N GLN A 56 55.25 -2.84 11.29
CA GLN A 56 54.12 -2.04 11.85
C GLN A 56 53.35 -0.98 10.99
N PRO A 57 52.13 -0.55 11.41
CA PRO A 57 51.15 -1.17 12.31
C PRO A 57 49.78 -1.44 11.64
N GLY A 58 49.14 -2.57 11.96
CA GLY A 58 47.80 -2.93 11.48
C GLY A 58 46.67 -2.54 12.43
N TYR A 59 45.47 -2.29 11.87
CA TYR A 59 44.23 -2.03 12.63
C TYR A 59 43.78 -3.29 13.42
N PRO A 60 43.23 -3.13 14.64
CA PRO A 60 42.77 -4.26 15.45
C PRO A 60 41.53 -4.95 14.83
N GLY A 61 41.56 -6.28 14.80
CA GLY A 61 40.67 -7.09 13.96
C GLY A 61 39.33 -7.49 14.59
N GLN A 62 38.34 -7.72 13.72
CA GLN A 62 37.07 -8.37 14.03
C GLN A 62 37.26 -9.89 14.22
N GLN A 63 37.90 -10.31 15.31
CA GLN A 63 37.99 -11.74 15.65
C GLN A 63 37.85 -12.08 17.14
N GLY A 64 37.99 -11.11 18.05
CA GLY A 64 37.73 -11.31 19.49
C GLY A 64 36.25 -11.29 19.90
N ALA A 65 35.32 -10.97 18.99
CA ALA A 65 33.90 -10.75 19.32
C ALA A 65 33.04 -12.02 19.28
N TRP A 66 33.49 -13.10 18.64
CA TRP A 66 32.70 -14.33 18.47
C TRP A 66 32.93 -15.39 19.56
N ASP A 67 34.11 -15.43 20.18
CA ASP A 67 34.43 -16.40 21.23
C ASP A 67 33.82 -16.01 22.59
N GLN A 68 33.70 -14.71 22.87
CA GLN A 68 33.15 -14.23 24.14
C GLN A 68 31.64 -14.48 24.29
N GLN A 69 30.92 -14.70 23.19
CA GLN A 69 29.49 -15.04 23.21
C GLN A 69 29.24 -16.55 23.39
N GLN A 70 30.19 -17.42 23.04
CA GLN A 70 30.05 -18.88 23.19
C GLN A 70 30.29 -19.33 24.64
N GLY A 71 31.19 -18.67 25.39
CA GLY A 71 31.45 -18.97 26.80
C GLY A 71 30.26 -18.76 27.74
N ALA A 72 29.30 -17.90 27.37
CA ALA A 72 28.13 -17.57 28.19
C ALA A 72 27.01 -18.64 28.14
N TRP A 73 26.89 -19.39 27.04
CA TRP A 73 25.87 -20.45 26.90
C TRP A 73 26.30 -21.78 27.54
N GLY A 74 27.58 -21.97 27.85
CA GLY A 74 28.12 -23.21 28.41
C GLY A 74 27.85 -23.44 29.90
N GLN A 75 27.48 -22.42 30.69
CA GLN A 75 27.30 -22.56 32.15
C GLN A 75 25.86 -22.80 32.61
N GLN A 76 24.85 -22.78 31.71
CA GLN A 76 23.44 -22.86 32.11
C GLN A 76 22.78 -24.24 31.90
N GLN A 77 23.55 -25.29 31.55
CA GLN A 77 23.04 -26.65 31.29
C GLN A 77 23.58 -27.75 32.22
N GLN A 78 24.18 -27.40 33.36
CA GLN A 78 24.54 -28.37 34.41
C GLN A 78 23.93 -28.00 35.77
N GLN A 79 22.65 -28.33 35.94
CA GLN A 79 22.06 -28.68 37.24
C GLN A 79 20.72 -29.40 37.06
N GLN A 80 20.68 -30.65 37.55
CA GLN A 80 19.48 -31.47 37.73
C GLN A 80 19.62 -32.19 39.10
N PRO A 81 18.52 -32.68 39.68
CA PRO A 81 17.82 -31.95 40.72
C PRO A 81 18.14 -32.42 42.15
N GLN A 82 17.88 -31.57 43.14
CA GLN A 82 17.77 -31.97 44.54
C GLN A 82 16.41 -31.53 45.11
N GLN A 83 15.63 -32.49 45.63
CA GLN A 83 14.64 -32.22 46.68
C GLN A 83 15.38 -32.24 48.02
N PRO A 84 14.96 -31.47 49.05
CA PRO A 84 13.94 -32.04 49.94
C PRO A 84 13.00 -31.03 50.65
N GLN A 85 11.97 -31.61 51.28
CA GLN A 85 11.21 -31.12 52.46
C GLN A 85 10.33 -29.86 52.30
N GLY A 86 9.03 -30.07 52.53
CA GLY A 86 7.99 -29.05 52.30
C GLY A 86 7.50 -28.33 53.55
N TYR A 87 6.67 -27.32 53.32
CA TYR A 87 5.91 -26.58 54.33
C TYR A 87 4.52 -26.21 53.78
N GLY A 88 3.47 -26.55 54.54
CA GLY A 88 2.16 -25.86 54.52
C GLY A 88 1.14 -26.27 53.43
N PRO A 89 -0.13 -26.55 53.81
CA PRO A 89 -1.24 -26.49 52.85
C PRO A 89 -1.51 -25.03 52.42
N PRO A 90 -2.14 -24.79 51.25
CA PRO A 90 -2.41 -23.44 50.76
C PRO A 90 -3.40 -22.70 51.68
N PRO A 91 -3.30 -21.35 51.78
CA PRO A 91 -4.26 -20.55 52.54
C PRO A 91 -5.69 -20.76 52.02
N GLN A 92 -6.60 -21.07 52.94
CA GLN A 92 -8.03 -21.18 52.63
C GLN A 92 -8.57 -19.80 52.23
N GLN A 93 -9.48 -19.78 51.26
CA GLN A 93 -10.14 -18.56 50.80
C GLN A 93 -10.95 -17.93 51.95
N GLN A 94 -10.41 -16.87 52.57
CA GLN A 94 -11.22 -15.99 53.40
C GLN A 94 -12.02 -15.06 52.47
N GLY A 95 -13.35 -15.24 52.50
CA GLY A 95 -14.25 -14.50 51.63
C GLY A 95 -14.24 -13.01 51.93
N TYR A 96 -14.13 -12.19 50.88
CA TYR A 96 -14.52 -10.79 50.97
C TYR A 96 -16.05 -10.71 51.11
N GLY A 97 -16.50 -10.04 52.17
CA GLY A 97 -17.91 -9.97 52.55
C GLY A 97 -18.78 -9.22 51.54
N ALA A 98 -20.10 -9.35 51.71
CA ALA A 98 -21.09 -8.69 50.87
C ALA A 98 -20.91 -7.16 50.85
N PRO A 99 -21.12 -6.49 49.69
CA PRO A 99 -21.09 -5.04 49.63
C PRO A 99 -22.25 -4.43 50.44
N PRO A 100 -22.05 -3.26 51.08
CA PRO A 100 -23.09 -2.63 51.89
C PRO A 100 -24.27 -2.19 51.02
N GLN A 101 -25.47 -2.63 51.39
CA GLN A 101 -26.72 -2.08 50.87
C GLN A 101 -27.00 -0.72 51.50
N GLN A 102 -27.16 0.33 50.70
CA GLN A 102 -28.15 1.38 51.00
C GLN A 102 -28.50 2.30 49.81
N GLN A 103 -29.81 2.39 49.59
CA GLN A 103 -30.59 3.59 49.22
C GLN A 103 -30.33 4.28 47.87
N GLY A 104 -31.24 3.96 46.95
CA GLY A 104 -31.37 4.52 45.62
C GLY A 104 -31.56 6.04 45.56
N TYR A 105 -31.07 6.58 44.45
CA TYR A 105 -31.56 7.81 43.85
C TYR A 105 -32.54 7.46 42.72
N GLY A 106 -33.63 8.21 42.64
CA GLY A 106 -34.82 7.83 41.86
C GLY A 106 -34.66 7.92 40.34
N ALA A 107 -35.64 7.35 39.63
CA ALA A 107 -35.72 7.42 38.18
C ALA A 107 -35.89 8.87 37.68
N PRO A 108 -35.29 9.25 36.54
CA PRO A 108 -35.65 10.49 35.86
C PRO A 108 -37.13 10.46 35.42
N PRO A 109 -37.86 11.58 35.52
CA PRO A 109 -39.32 11.57 35.45
C PRO A 109 -39.87 11.22 34.07
N GLN A 110 -40.84 10.30 34.05
CA GLN A 110 -41.74 10.10 32.92
C GLN A 110 -42.72 11.29 32.85
N GLN A 111 -42.69 12.06 31.77
CA GLN A 111 -43.81 12.97 31.45
C GLN A 111 -44.77 12.27 30.50
N GLN A 112 -45.93 11.87 31.03
CA GLN A 112 -47.09 11.46 30.24
C GLN A 112 -47.97 12.67 29.93
N GLY A 113 -48.34 12.82 28.66
CA GLY A 113 -49.63 13.37 28.22
C GLY A 113 -49.97 14.83 28.55
N ALA A 114 -49.80 15.71 27.56
CA ALA A 114 -50.66 16.87 27.38
C ALA A 114 -51.36 16.76 26.01
N TRP A 115 -52.66 16.48 26.03
CA TRP A 115 -53.47 16.42 24.80
C TRP A 115 -53.87 17.83 24.35
N GLY A 116 -53.51 18.20 23.13
CA GLY A 116 -54.07 19.32 22.39
C GLY A 116 -54.35 18.88 20.95
N GLN A 117 -55.62 18.89 20.54
CA GLN A 117 -56.06 18.49 19.20
C GLN A 117 -56.19 19.73 18.24
N PRO A 118 -56.78 19.65 17.04
CA PRO A 118 -55.97 19.70 15.82
C PRO A 118 -56.39 20.83 14.84
N GLN A 119 -55.47 21.29 13.99
CA GLN A 119 -55.86 22.07 12.81
C GLN A 119 -55.16 21.65 11.51
N GLN A 120 -56.00 21.03 10.66
CA GLN A 120 -56.18 21.29 9.23
C GLN A 120 -55.02 21.04 8.23
N GLY A 121 -55.33 20.18 7.24
CA GLY A 121 -55.01 20.48 5.84
C GLY A 121 -53.81 19.77 5.21
N TYR A 122 -54.00 18.51 4.79
CA TYR A 122 -53.14 17.95 3.74
C TYR A 122 -53.49 18.61 2.39
N GLY A 123 -52.58 19.46 1.88
CA GLY A 123 -52.56 19.89 0.48
C GLY A 123 -51.50 19.12 -0.31
N PRO A 124 -51.75 18.76 -1.59
CA PRO A 124 -50.74 18.08 -2.41
C PRO A 124 -49.60 19.04 -2.80
N PRO A 125 -48.35 18.56 -2.91
CA PRO A 125 -47.25 19.37 -3.44
C PRO A 125 -47.49 19.68 -4.93
N PRO A 126 -47.25 20.92 -5.40
CA PRO A 126 -47.47 21.29 -6.79
C PRO A 126 -46.47 20.59 -7.72
N GLY A 127 -46.99 19.93 -8.75
CA GLY A 127 -46.17 19.36 -9.83
C GLY A 127 -45.75 20.43 -10.85
N GLY A 128 -44.50 20.39 -11.30
CA GLY A 128 -44.02 21.25 -12.37
C GLY A 128 -42.54 21.06 -12.71
N GLY A 129 -42.26 20.59 -13.93
CA GLY A 129 -40.96 20.77 -14.59
C GLY A 129 -39.92 19.66 -14.41
N TYR A 130 -39.94 18.66 -15.32
CA TYR A 130 -38.78 17.80 -15.56
C TYR A 130 -37.68 18.59 -16.31
N GLY A 131 -36.82 19.28 -15.56
CA GLY A 131 -35.52 19.74 -16.04
C GLY A 131 -34.47 18.65 -15.82
N GLY A 132 -33.74 18.25 -16.86
CA GLY A 132 -32.70 17.21 -16.74
C GLY A 132 -31.54 17.64 -15.80
N PRO A 133 -31.00 16.74 -14.96
CA PRO A 133 -29.95 17.10 -14.02
C PRO A 133 -28.63 17.45 -14.75
N PRO A 134 -27.96 18.56 -14.37
CA PRO A 134 -26.65 18.92 -14.94
C PRO A 134 -25.54 17.97 -14.47
N GLN A 135 -24.46 17.92 -15.24
CA GLN A 135 -23.33 17.00 -15.03
C GLN A 135 -22.70 17.17 -13.63
N PRO A 136 -22.41 16.07 -12.89
CA PRO A 136 -21.74 16.16 -11.60
C PRO A 136 -20.26 16.49 -11.76
N GLY A 137 -19.91 17.76 -11.53
CA GLY A 137 -18.54 18.16 -11.23
C GLY A 137 -18.16 17.67 -9.82
N TYR A 138 -16.97 17.08 -9.68
CA TYR A 138 -16.44 16.60 -8.39
C TYR A 138 -16.00 17.79 -7.51
N GLY A 139 -16.96 18.46 -6.86
CA GLY A 139 -16.71 19.40 -5.78
C GLY A 139 -16.50 18.70 -4.43
N PRO A 140 -15.81 19.34 -3.46
CA PRO A 140 -15.68 18.80 -2.11
C PRO A 140 -17.04 18.76 -1.38
N PRO A 141 -17.27 17.79 -0.46
CA PRO A 141 -18.51 17.72 0.30
C PRO A 141 -18.75 18.95 1.20
N PRO A 142 -20.00 19.42 1.37
CA PRO A 142 -20.31 20.45 2.36
C PRO A 142 -20.11 19.92 3.78
N GLY A 143 -19.27 20.58 4.59
CA GLY A 143 -19.14 20.29 6.03
C GLY A 143 -17.72 20.19 6.61
N THR A 144 -16.66 20.43 5.84
CA THR A 144 -15.29 20.41 6.39
C THR A 144 -15.04 21.64 7.28
N ALA A 145 -14.88 21.42 8.59
CA ALA A 145 -14.48 22.47 9.52
C ALA A 145 -13.06 23.00 9.20
N PRO A 146 -12.82 24.32 9.22
CA PRO A 146 -11.53 24.90 8.89
C PRO A 146 -10.53 24.70 10.04
N GLY A 147 -9.71 23.66 9.97
CA GLY A 147 -8.62 23.42 10.94
C GLY A 147 -7.98 22.03 10.85
N GLY A 148 -8.75 21.00 10.50
CA GLY A 148 -8.23 19.66 10.22
C GLY A 148 -7.74 19.59 8.78
N GLY A 149 -6.42 19.58 8.58
CA GLY A 149 -5.83 19.54 7.24
C GLY A 149 -6.00 18.19 6.57
N GLU A 150 -7.06 18.03 5.75
CA GLU A 150 -7.31 16.78 5.02
C GLU A 150 -6.21 16.48 4.01
N THR A 151 -5.70 15.25 4.05
CA THR A 151 -4.83 14.71 3.01
C THR A 151 -5.66 13.90 2.02
N ARG A 152 -5.54 14.18 0.72
CA ARG A 152 -6.37 13.56 -0.33
C ARG A 152 -5.51 12.90 -1.41
N PHE A 153 -5.99 11.77 -1.93
CA PHE A 153 -5.37 11.07 -3.05
C PHE A 153 -5.99 11.49 -4.37
N SER A 154 -5.18 11.56 -5.42
CA SER A 154 -5.64 11.84 -6.77
C SER A 154 -4.87 11.02 -7.79
N PHE A 155 -5.56 10.59 -8.84
CA PHE A 155 -4.99 9.78 -9.92
C PHE A 155 -5.20 10.48 -11.27
N GLU A 156 -4.10 10.88 -11.90
CA GLU A 156 -4.11 11.73 -13.10
C GLU A 156 -4.18 10.93 -14.41
N GLY A 157 -3.84 9.63 -14.37
CA GLY A 157 -3.71 8.79 -15.57
C GLY A 157 -4.97 8.65 -16.42
N THR A 158 -4.79 8.34 -17.71
CA THR A 158 -5.87 8.23 -18.71
C THR A 158 -6.07 6.79 -19.21
N GLY A 159 -7.25 6.51 -19.75
CA GLY A 159 -7.58 5.18 -20.30
C GLY A 159 -6.72 4.80 -21.50
N GLY A 160 -6.32 5.78 -22.33
CA GLY A 160 -5.44 5.56 -23.49
C GLY A 160 -4.00 5.24 -23.11
N GLU A 161 -3.42 5.98 -22.15
CA GLU A 161 -2.10 5.65 -21.59
C GLU A 161 -2.09 4.25 -20.97
N LEU A 162 -3.13 3.91 -20.20
CA LEU A 162 -3.24 2.59 -19.59
C LEU A 162 -3.43 1.49 -20.64
N PHE A 163 -4.26 1.71 -21.66
CA PHE A 163 -4.45 0.78 -22.77
C PHE A 163 -3.12 0.48 -23.47
N GLY A 164 -2.40 1.51 -23.92
CA GLY A 164 -1.12 1.32 -24.61
C GLY A 164 -0.11 0.56 -23.74
N LYS A 165 0.01 0.93 -22.46
CA LYS A 165 0.94 0.29 -21.53
C LYS A 165 0.59 -1.18 -21.22
N LEU A 166 -0.70 -1.48 -21.00
CA LEU A 166 -1.13 -2.85 -20.75
C LEU A 166 -1.13 -3.70 -22.02
N PHE A 167 -1.49 -3.16 -23.19
CA PHE A 167 -1.47 -3.87 -24.47
C PHE A 167 -0.05 -4.33 -24.83
N VAL A 168 0.93 -3.40 -24.83
CA VAL A 168 2.34 -3.73 -25.08
C VAL A 168 2.86 -4.70 -24.01
N GLY A 169 2.50 -4.49 -22.75
CA GLY A 169 2.88 -5.37 -21.65
C GLY A 169 2.39 -6.80 -21.79
N PHE A 170 1.11 -7.01 -22.11
CA PHE A 170 0.53 -8.33 -22.36
C PHE A 170 1.09 -8.97 -23.63
N LEU A 171 1.29 -8.21 -24.71
CA LEU A 171 1.89 -8.71 -25.94
C LEU A 171 3.31 -9.24 -25.72
N LEU A 172 4.17 -8.44 -25.08
CA LEU A 172 5.55 -8.84 -24.76
C LEU A 172 5.58 -9.99 -23.74
N THR A 173 4.67 -10.00 -22.75
CA THR A 173 4.54 -11.12 -21.81
C THR A 173 4.11 -12.40 -22.52
N GLY A 174 3.21 -12.34 -23.50
CA GLY A 174 2.80 -13.48 -24.31
C GLY A 174 3.94 -14.04 -25.16
N ILE A 175 4.60 -13.19 -25.95
CA ILE A 175 5.73 -13.58 -26.83
C ILE A 175 6.90 -14.16 -26.03
N THR A 176 7.13 -13.69 -24.80
CA THR A 176 8.20 -14.19 -23.91
C THR A 176 7.74 -15.30 -22.96
N PHE A 177 6.58 -15.92 -23.20
CA PHE A 177 6.02 -17.00 -22.38
C PHE A 177 6.00 -16.70 -20.86
N GLY A 178 5.63 -15.46 -20.50
CA GLY A 178 5.51 -15.00 -19.12
C GLY A 178 6.75 -14.28 -18.58
N ILE A 179 7.93 -14.42 -19.18
CA ILE A 179 9.19 -13.88 -18.65
C ILE A 179 9.14 -12.35 -18.50
N TYR A 180 8.63 -11.63 -19.51
CA TYR A 180 8.51 -10.17 -19.47
C TYR A 180 7.51 -9.67 -18.39
N GLY A 181 6.69 -10.55 -17.82
CA GLY A 181 5.67 -10.21 -16.82
C GLY A 181 6.21 -9.43 -15.61
N ALA A 182 7.46 -9.67 -15.21
CA ALA A 182 8.11 -8.93 -14.12
C ALA A 182 8.45 -7.46 -14.51
N TRP A 183 8.99 -7.23 -15.70
CA TRP A 183 9.24 -5.89 -16.24
C TRP A 183 7.92 -5.15 -16.48
N PHE A 184 6.91 -5.86 -16.96
CA PHE A 184 5.56 -5.34 -17.11
C PHE A 184 4.94 -4.91 -15.77
N ALA A 185 5.01 -5.75 -14.73
CA ALA A 185 4.51 -5.43 -13.40
C ALA A 185 5.22 -4.19 -12.81
N VAL A 186 6.55 -4.12 -12.90
CA VAL A 186 7.34 -2.94 -12.50
C VAL A 186 6.95 -1.70 -13.31
N GLY A 187 6.76 -1.83 -14.62
CA GLY A 187 6.31 -0.74 -15.48
C GLY A 187 4.91 -0.24 -15.13
N PHE A 188 4.00 -1.15 -14.80
CA PHE A 188 2.64 -0.82 -14.37
C PHE A 188 2.62 -0.12 -13.01
N ILE A 189 3.36 -0.63 -12.02
CA ILE A 189 3.51 0.01 -10.70
C ILE A 189 4.12 1.42 -10.84
N ASN A 190 5.17 1.57 -11.65
CA ASN A 190 5.76 2.88 -11.95
C ASN A 190 4.72 3.86 -12.53
N TYR A 191 3.87 3.42 -13.46
CA TYR A 191 2.78 4.25 -14.00
C TYR A 191 1.77 4.64 -12.92
N LEU A 192 1.40 3.72 -12.02
CA LEU A 192 0.51 4.03 -10.92
C LEU A 192 1.13 5.07 -9.97
N CYS A 193 2.40 4.91 -9.59
CA CYS A 193 3.11 5.87 -8.74
C CYS A 193 3.26 7.25 -9.40
N GLU A 194 3.72 7.30 -10.66
CA GLU A 194 3.90 8.53 -11.45
C GLU A 194 2.61 9.33 -11.58
N LYS A 195 1.49 8.64 -11.84
CA LYS A 195 0.16 9.26 -11.97
C LYS A 195 -0.58 9.44 -10.65
N THR A 196 0.06 9.17 -9.50
CA THR A 196 -0.51 9.38 -8.16
C THR A 196 0.05 10.62 -7.50
N THR A 197 -0.84 11.54 -7.11
CA THR A 197 -0.50 12.73 -6.33
C THR A 197 -1.24 12.68 -4.99
N ILE A 198 -0.49 12.80 -3.90
CA ILE A 198 -1.02 12.87 -2.53
C ILE A 198 -0.96 14.34 -2.11
N THR A 199 -2.10 15.02 -2.04
CA THR A 199 -2.16 16.42 -1.60
C THR A 199 -2.28 16.45 -0.08
N THR A 200 -1.25 16.95 0.62
CA THR A 200 -1.26 17.16 2.07
C THR A 200 -1.34 18.65 2.41
N PRO A 201 -1.66 19.02 3.67
CA PRO A 201 -1.60 20.42 4.12
C PRO A 201 -0.23 21.06 4.02
N SER A 202 0.86 20.27 4.05
CA SER A 202 2.24 20.73 3.85
C SER A 202 2.67 20.75 2.37
N GLY A 203 1.75 20.44 1.45
CA GLY A 203 1.95 20.47 0.00
C GLY A 203 1.76 19.12 -0.68
N PRO A 204 1.91 19.07 -2.02
CA PRO A 204 1.82 17.82 -2.77
C PRO A 204 3.01 16.92 -2.46
N MET A 205 2.74 15.63 -2.26
CA MET A 205 3.73 14.57 -2.22
C MET A 205 3.58 13.67 -3.44
N ARG A 206 4.72 13.21 -3.99
CA ARG A 206 4.79 12.34 -5.17
C ARG A 206 5.30 10.97 -4.77
N VAL A 207 4.64 9.92 -5.25
CA VAL A 207 5.09 8.54 -5.06
C VAL A 207 6.07 8.18 -6.17
N ARG A 208 7.23 7.61 -5.82
CA ARG A 208 8.20 7.05 -6.76
C ARG A 208 8.45 5.59 -6.45
N PHE A 209 8.68 4.80 -7.49
CA PHE A 209 9.07 3.40 -7.37
C PHE A 209 10.43 3.18 -8.03
N ASN A 210 11.40 2.68 -7.28
CA ASN A 210 12.79 2.52 -7.75
C ASN A 210 13.17 1.07 -8.09
N GLY A 211 12.20 0.14 -8.01
CA GLY A 211 12.45 -1.29 -8.23
C GLY A 211 12.64 -1.66 -9.69
N THR A 212 13.54 -2.60 -9.96
CA THR A 212 13.84 -3.06 -11.33
C THR A 212 13.15 -4.37 -11.69
N GLY A 213 12.77 -4.54 -12.97
CA GLY A 213 12.12 -5.75 -13.47
C GLY A 213 12.97 -7.02 -13.32
N GLY A 214 14.30 -6.92 -13.46
CA GLY A 214 15.22 -8.06 -13.30
C GLY A 214 15.31 -8.57 -11.85
N GLN A 215 15.32 -7.68 -10.86
CA GLN A 215 15.25 -8.05 -9.44
C GLN A 215 13.92 -8.74 -9.12
N LEU A 216 12.80 -8.22 -9.63
CA LEU A 216 11.48 -8.84 -9.46
C LEU A 216 11.43 -10.20 -10.15
N PHE A 217 11.93 -10.33 -11.38
CA PHE A 217 11.98 -11.59 -12.13
C PHE A 217 12.76 -12.66 -11.36
N GLY A 218 13.99 -12.37 -10.93
CA GLY A 218 14.80 -13.33 -10.17
C GLY A 218 14.14 -13.73 -8.85
N ALA A 219 13.47 -12.79 -8.17
CA ALA A 219 12.74 -13.07 -6.95
C ALA A 219 11.46 -13.90 -7.18
N MET A 220 10.72 -13.65 -8.26
CA MET A 220 9.54 -14.42 -8.68
C MET A 220 9.91 -15.82 -9.17
N PHE A 221 10.93 -15.95 -10.03
CA PHE A 221 11.38 -17.24 -10.57
C PHE A 221 11.83 -18.20 -9.47
N VAL A 222 12.75 -17.76 -8.61
CA VAL A 222 13.20 -18.55 -7.45
C VAL A 222 12.05 -18.78 -6.46
N GLY A 223 11.19 -17.78 -6.27
CA GLY A 223 10.02 -17.87 -5.41
C GLY A 223 9.06 -18.97 -5.83
N TYR A 224 8.56 -18.93 -7.06
CA TYR A 224 7.64 -19.93 -7.60
C TYR A 224 8.26 -21.33 -7.66
N LEU A 225 9.54 -21.45 -8.06
CA LEU A 225 10.24 -22.74 -8.10
C LEU A 225 10.31 -23.38 -6.70
N LEU A 226 10.72 -22.62 -5.69
CA LEU A 226 10.79 -23.13 -4.31
C LEU A 226 9.40 -23.36 -3.72
N THR A 227 8.40 -22.51 -4.00
CA THR A 227 7.01 -22.72 -3.59
C THR A 227 6.43 -23.99 -4.22
N MET A 228 6.76 -24.31 -5.47
CA MET A 228 6.35 -25.54 -6.14
C MET A 228 7.00 -26.78 -5.50
N ILE A 229 8.33 -26.79 -5.35
CA ILE A 229 9.08 -27.92 -4.78
C ILE A 229 8.71 -28.19 -3.30
N THR A 230 8.35 -27.14 -2.55
CA THR A 230 7.94 -27.25 -1.13
C THR A 230 6.42 -27.37 -0.93
N PHE A 231 5.65 -27.68 -1.99
CA PHE A 231 4.19 -27.85 -1.92
C PHE A 231 3.46 -26.68 -1.21
N GLY A 232 3.85 -25.45 -1.54
CA GLY A 232 3.26 -24.22 -1.02
C GLY A 232 3.95 -23.63 0.22
N ILE A 233 4.72 -24.40 0.98
CA ILE A 233 5.31 -23.96 2.26
C ILE A 233 6.20 -22.72 2.08
N TYR A 234 7.09 -22.70 1.09
CA TYR A 234 7.95 -21.55 0.80
C TYR A 234 7.17 -20.30 0.35
N GLY A 235 5.88 -20.43 0.01
CA GLY A 235 5.00 -19.31 -0.35
C GLY A 235 5.00 -18.18 0.68
N SER A 236 5.19 -18.48 1.97
CA SER A 236 5.29 -17.46 3.03
C SER A 236 6.59 -16.66 2.95
N TRP A 237 7.73 -17.31 2.72
CA TRP A 237 9.02 -16.63 2.51
C TRP A 237 9.02 -15.81 1.22
N PHE A 238 8.41 -16.35 0.16
CA PHE A 238 8.21 -15.64 -1.10
C PHE A 238 7.32 -14.40 -0.91
N ALA A 239 6.19 -14.51 -0.21
CA ALA A 239 5.32 -13.38 0.12
C ALA A 239 6.07 -12.29 0.92
N CYS A 240 6.84 -12.65 1.94
CA CYS A 240 7.68 -11.69 2.69
C CYS A 240 8.81 -11.09 1.84
N LYS A 241 9.29 -11.80 0.81
CA LYS A 241 10.26 -11.26 -0.16
C LYS A 241 9.61 -10.27 -1.13
N MET A 242 8.38 -10.53 -1.57
CA MET A 242 7.59 -9.60 -2.38
C MET A 242 7.20 -8.34 -1.58
N ALA A 243 6.74 -8.50 -0.33
CA ALA A 243 6.41 -7.39 0.55
C ALA A 243 7.62 -6.45 0.78
N ARG A 244 8.81 -7.00 1.06
CA ARG A 244 10.07 -6.23 1.12
C ARG A 244 10.38 -5.54 -0.19
N TYR A 245 10.40 -6.27 -1.30
CA TYR A 245 10.70 -5.70 -2.61
C TYR A 245 9.80 -4.51 -2.94
N PHE A 246 8.49 -4.58 -2.68
CA PHE A 246 7.60 -3.45 -2.93
C PHE A 246 7.72 -2.33 -1.89
N ALA A 247 7.92 -2.65 -0.61
CA ALA A 247 8.11 -1.64 0.44
C ALA A 247 9.40 -0.84 0.22
N ASP A 248 10.55 -1.51 0.17
CA ASP A 248 11.88 -0.89 0.13
C ASP A 248 12.11 -0.07 -1.16
N ASN A 249 11.40 -0.42 -2.24
CA ASN A 249 11.45 0.32 -3.51
C ASN A 249 10.38 1.42 -3.64
N THR A 250 9.40 1.51 -2.73
CA THR A 250 8.37 2.57 -2.75
C THR A 250 8.78 3.73 -1.84
N GLN A 251 8.87 4.92 -2.44
CA GLN A 251 9.29 6.14 -1.76
C GLN A 251 8.26 7.24 -2.00
N VAL A 252 8.01 8.07 -0.99
CA VAL A 252 7.12 9.23 -1.05
C VAL A 252 7.94 10.48 -0.79
N GLN A 253 8.01 11.37 -1.77
CA GLN A 253 8.77 12.61 -1.69
C GLN A 253 7.82 13.77 -1.40
N SER A 254 8.08 14.50 -0.31
CA SER A 254 7.37 15.73 0.05
C SER A 254 7.84 16.91 -0.81
N SER A 255 6.96 17.89 -1.01
CA SER A 255 7.28 19.27 -1.44
C SER A 255 8.51 19.87 -0.74
N SER A 256 8.75 19.51 0.52
CA SER A 256 9.88 19.94 1.34
C SER A 256 11.22 19.23 1.04
N GLY A 257 11.25 18.29 0.09
CA GLY A 257 12.42 17.45 -0.21
C GLY A 257 12.61 16.26 0.74
N ARG A 258 11.81 16.14 1.81
CA ARG A 258 11.81 14.99 2.72
C ARG A 258 11.36 13.72 1.99
N VAL A 259 12.05 12.61 2.22
CA VAL A 259 11.79 11.32 1.58
C VAL A 259 11.39 10.29 2.64
N TYR A 260 10.14 9.86 2.56
CA TYR A 260 9.58 8.76 3.35
C TYR A 260 9.66 7.47 2.53
N GLN A 261 9.96 6.35 3.19
CA GLN A 261 10.01 5.04 2.56
C GLN A 261 9.25 4.04 3.44
N LEU A 262 8.70 2.99 2.84
CA LEU A 262 8.16 1.86 3.58
C LEU A 262 9.29 0.85 3.81
N ARG A 263 9.35 0.28 5.02
CA ARG A 263 10.26 -0.82 5.35
C ARG A 263 9.46 -1.99 5.90
N PHE A 264 9.61 -3.17 5.31
CA PHE A 264 8.95 -4.38 5.78
C PHE A 264 9.90 -5.31 6.54
N THR A 265 9.61 -5.57 7.81
CA THR A 265 10.43 -6.39 8.72
C THR A 265 9.82 -7.76 9.03
N GLY A 266 8.82 -8.20 8.24
CA GLY A 266 8.13 -9.47 8.44
C GLY A 266 8.94 -10.68 7.95
N GLU A 267 8.98 -11.73 8.77
CA GLU A 267 9.69 -12.96 8.48
C GLU A 267 8.79 -14.05 7.88
N GLY A 268 9.38 -14.98 7.12
CA GLY A 268 8.64 -16.06 6.47
C GLY A 268 8.04 -17.08 7.44
N GLY A 269 8.74 -17.38 8.55
CA GLY A 269 8.27 -18.30 9.59
C GLY A 269 7.06 -17.77 10.35
N ASP A 270 7.11 -16.50 10.78
CA ASP A 270 5.98 -15.75 11.35
C ASP A 270 4.72 -15.85 10.47
N LEU A 271 4.89 -15.55 9.17
CA LEU A 271 3.78 -15.58 8.21
C LEU A 271 3.27 -17.01 7.98
N PHE A 272 4.17 -18.01 7.88
CA PHE A 272 3.79 -19.41 7.70
C PHE A 272 2.96 -19.92 8.88
N GLY A 273 3.40 -19.69 10.12
CA GLY A 273 2.65 -20.09 11.31
C GLY A 273 1.25 -19.47 11.35
N LYS A 274 1.14 -18.16 11.03
CA LYS A 274 -0.16 -17.47 10.96
C LYS A 274 -1.03 -17.96 9.80
N ALA A 275 -0.47 -18.16 8.62
CA ALA A 275 -1.18 -18.66 7.45
C ALA A 275 -1.69 -20.10 7.66
N PHE A 276 -0.89 -20.96 8.30
CA PHE A 276 -1.25 -22.33 8.65
C PHE A 276 -2.41 -22.36 9.66
N VAL A 277 -2.30 -21.65 10.79
CA VAL A 277 -3.37 -21.60 11.81
C VAL A 277 -4.65 -20.99 11.23
N ASN A 278 -4.57 -19.86 10.53
CA ASN A 278 -5.75 -19.25 9.90
C ASN A 278 -6.35 -20.17 8.82
N GLY A 279 -5.52 -20.86 8.04
CA GLY A 279 -5.96 -21.81 7.02
C GLY A 279 -6.69 -23.02 7.62
N LEU A 280 -6.16 -23.58 8.70
CA LEU A 280 -6.81 -24.67 9.45
C LEU A 280 -8.16 -24.22 10.02
N LEU A 281 -8.21 -23.05 10.66
CA LEU A 281 -9.45 -22.49 11.21
C LEU A 281 -10.48 -22.19 10.11
N MET A 282 -10.06 -21.62 8.96
CA MET A 282 -10.95 -21.45 7.80
C MET A 282 -11.45 -22.80 7.28
N SER A 283 -10.62 -23.84 7.26
CA SER A 283 -11.01 -25.17 6.77
C SER A 283 -12.04 -25.83 7.69
N ILE A 284 -11.79 -25.86 9.01
CA ILE A 284 -12.69 -26.45 10.00
C ILE A 284 -14.02 -25.69 10.10
N THR A 285 -14.01 -24.37 9.91
CA THR A 285 -15.22 -23.52 9.98
C THR A 285 -15.91 -23.33 8.63
N CYS A 286 -15.55 -24.07 7.57
CA CYS A 286 -16.10 -23.89 6.22
C CYS A 286 -16.09 -22.42 5.73
N TYR A 287 -14.94 -21.76 5.89
CA TYR A 287 -14.66 -20.35 5.59
C TYR A 287 -15.41 -19.31 6.45
N ILE A 288 -16.21 -19.71 7.45
CA ILE A 288 -16.85 -18.77 8.39
C ILE A 288 -15.79 -17.92 9.13
N TYR A 289 -14.61 -18.48 9.44
CA TYR A 289 -13.51 -17.77 10.08
C TYR A 289 -12.80 -16.71 9.20
N THR A 290 -13.13 -16.58 7.92
CA THR A 290 -12.44 -15.67 6.98
C THR A 290 -12.29 -14.22 7.49
N PRO A 291 -13.28 -13.58 8.14
CA PRO A 291 -13.13 -12.22 8.69
C PRO A 291 -12.00 -12.09 9.73
N TRP A 292 -11.91 -13.02 10.67
CA TRP A 292 -10.83 -13.06 11.65
C TRP A 292 -9.48 -13.36 11.00
N ALA A 293 -9.42 -14.29 10.04
CA ALA A 293 -8.20 -14.56 9.29
C ALA A 293 -7.69 -13.32 8.53
N MET A 294 -8.59 -12.57 7.88
CA MET A 294 -8.26 -11.30 7.21
C MET A 294 -7.73 -10.25 8.19
N CYS A 295 -8.42 -10.02 9.31
CA CYS A 295 -7.95 -9.09 10.33
C CYS A 295 -6.60 -9.52 10.92
N ASN A 296 -6.41 -10.80 11.27
CA ASN A 296 -5.17 -11.33 11.84
C ASN A 296 -3.96 -11.18 10.90
N LEU A 297 -4.13 -11.52 9.62
CA LEU A 297 -3.07 -11.33 8.62
C LEU A 297 -2.77 -9.84 8.42
N ARG A 298 -3.82 -9.00 8.33
CA ARG A 298 -3.66 -7.56 8.10
C ARG A 298 -3.01 -6.83 9.28
N LYS A 299 -3.36 -7.20 10.53
CA LYS A 299 -2.67 -6.76 11.76
C LYS A 299 -1.17 -7.05 11.68
N TRP A 300 -0.80 -8.29 11.36
CA TRP A 300 0.61 -8.68 11.25
C TRP A 300 1.35 -7.96 10.11
N PHE A 301 0.74 -7.81 8.93
CA PHE A 301 1.36 -7.07 7.82
C PHE A 301 1.61 -5.61 8.17
N TYR A 302 0.66 -4.92 8.80
CA TYR A 302 0.85 -3.52 9.20
C TYR A 302 1.85 -3.37 10.35
N GLN A 303 1.77 -4.21 11.39
CA GLN A 303 2.75 -4.22 12.50
C GLN A 303 4.20 -4.41 12.02
N LYS A 304 4.40 -5.17 10.94
CA LYS A 304 5.71 -5.39 10.30
C LYS A 304 6.04 -4.35 9.21
N THR A 305 5.23 -3.32 9.01
CA THR A 305 5.45 -2.23 8.04
C THR A 305 5.70 -0.91 8.76
N GLN A 306 6.96 -0.46 8.70
CA GLN A 306 7.42 0.79 9.28
C GLN A 306 7.51 1.89 8.21
N ILE A 307 7.31 3.14 8.64
CA ILE A 307 7.57 4.34 7.84
C ILE A 307 8.93 4.87 8.29
N VAL A 308 9.89 4.88 7.37
CA VAL A 308 11.26 5.35 7.64
C VAL A 308 11.54 6.64 6.89
N GLU A 309 12.31 7.53 7.51
CA GLU A 309 12.89 8.72 6.89
C GLU A 309 14.40 8.68 7.07
N GLN A 310 15.15 8.86 5.98
CA GLN A 310 16.61 8.76 5.96
C GLN A 310 17.16 7.46 6.62
N GLY A 311 16.38 6.38 6.57
CA GLY A 311 16.70 5.07 7.14
C GLY A 311 16.27 4.85 8.60
N GLN A 312 15.87 5.90 9.33
CA GLN A 312 15.36 5.83 10.71
C GLN A 312 13.84 5.65 10.75
N PRO A 313 13.29 4.79 11.64
CA PRO A 313 11.85 4.63 11.78
C PRO A 313 11.23 5.86 12.48
N ILE A 314 10.38 6.58 11.76
CA ILE A 314 9.62 7.74 12.28
C ILE A 314 8.15 7.40 12.57
N GLY A 315 7.73 6.20 12.17
CA GLY A 315 6.32 5.81 12.19
C GLY A 315 6.08 4.35 11.85
N GLN A 316 4.83 3.94 12.02
CA GLN A 316 4.37 2.59 11.70
C GLN A 316 2.91 2.64 11.21
N LEU A 317 2.53 1.60 10.48
CA LEU A 317 1.13 1.34 10.18
C LEU A 317 0.55 0.44 11.27
N ASP A 318 -0.67 0.73 11.71
CA ASP A 318 -1.40 -0.10 12.66
C ASP A 318 -2.82 -0.37 12.14
N PHE A 319 -3.42 -1.47 12.61
CA PHE A 319 -4.77 -1.85 12.23
C PHE A 319 -5.52 -2.38 13.46
N VAL A 320 -6.52 -1.62 13.89
CA VAL A 320 -7.24 -1.90 15.13
C VAL A 320 -8.42 -2.85 14.94
N GLY A 321 -8.91 -3.01 13.71
CA GLY A 321 -10.18 -3.67 13.40
C GLY A 321 -10.27 -5.14 13.83
N GLU A 322 -11.45 -5.55 14.29
CA GLU A 322 -11.69 -6.90 14.80
C GLU A 322 -12.46 -7.78 13.81
N GLY A 323 -12.28 -9.11 13.93
CA GLY A 323 -12.95 -10.07 13.07
C GLY A 323 -14.47 -10.14 13.31
N GLY A 324 -14.94 -9.83 14.52
CA GLY A 324 -16.37 -9.81 14.87
C GLY A 324 -17.15 -8.70 14.15
N ASP A 325 -16.62 -7.47 14.16
CA ASP A 325 -17.19 -6.33 13.45
C ASP A 325 -17.27 -6.60 11.93
N LEU A 326 -16.21 -7.20 11.38
CA LEU A 326 -16.15 -7.58 9.98
C LEU A 326 -17.11 -8.74 9.66
N PHE A 327 -17.34 -9.67 10.59
CA PHE A 327 -18.22 -10.82 10.41
C PHE A 327 -19.68 -10.41 10.15
N GLY A 328 -20.21 -9.43 10.89
CA GLY A 328 -21.54 -8.88 10.63
C GLY A 328 -21.66 -8.29 9.21
N THR A 329 -20.61 -7.60 8.75
CA THR A 329 -20.51 -7.07 7.38
C THR A 329 -20.48 -8.19 6.33
N PHE A 330 -19.79 -9.30 6.61
CA PHE A 330 -19.74 -10.48 5.73
C PHE A 330 -21.09 -11.19 5.62
N ILE A 331 -21.78 -11.46 6.73
CA ILE A 331 -23.07 -12.16 6.70
C ILE A 331 -24.14 -11.31 6.02
N GLY A 332 -24.30 -10.05 6.42
CA GLY A 332 -25.24 -9.13 5.78
C GLY A 332 -24.92 -8.94 4.29
N GLY A 333 -23.63 -8.74 3.98
CA GLY A 333 -23.13 -8.61 2.61
C GLY A 333 -23.42 -9.82 1.74
N ALA A 334 -23.11 -11.03 2.21
CA ALA A 334 -23.31 -12.28 1.46
C ALA A 334 -24.80 -12.58 1.25
N VAL A 335 -25.63 -12.47 2.28
CA VAL A 335 -27.08 -12.72 2.19
C VAL A 335 -27.74 -11.74 1.24
N LEU A 336 -27.50 -10.44 1.41
CA LEU A 336 -28.08 -9.42 0.52
C LEU A 336 -27.55 -9.54 -0.91
N THR A 337 -26.27 -9.89 -1.11
CA THR A 337 -25.72 -10.13 -2.46
C THR A 337 -26.35 -11.36 -3.11
N GLY A 338 -26.61 -12.43 -2.36
CA GLY A 338 -27.32 -13.61 -2.85
C GLY A 338 -28.76 -13.30 -3.27
N ILE A 339 -29.54 -12.71 -2.37
CA ILE A 339 -30.96 -12.37 -2.62
C ILE A 339 -31.12 -11.38 -3.78
N THR A 340 -30.19 -10.44 -3.94
CA THR A 340 -30.21 -9.44 -5.03
C THR A 340 -29.45 -9.88 -6.28
N PHE A 341 -29.10 -11.17 -6.41
CA PHE A 341 -28.37 -11.73 -7.56
C PHE A 341 -27.12 -10.92 -7.98
N GLY A 342 -26.33 -10.50 -7.01
CA GLY A 342 -25.08 -9.78 -7.22
C GLY A 342 -25.19 -8.25 -7.17
N ILE A 343 -26.38 -7.65 -7.22
CA ILE A 343 -26.55 -6.18 -7.22
C ILE A 343 -25.96 -5.56 -5.95
N TYR A 344 -26.22 -6.15 -4.78
CA TYR A 344 -25.70 -5.63 -3.50
C TYR A 344 -24.16 -5.75 -3.35
N ALA A 345 -23.45 -6.47 -4.24
CA ALA A 345 -22.00 -6.63 -4.18
C ALA A 345 -21.26 -5.28 -4.19
N ALA A 346 -21.83 -4.24 -4.81
CA ALA A 346 -21.27 -2.88 -4.77
C ALA A 346 -21.31 -2.28 -3.36
N TRP A 347 -22.44 -2.36 -2.66
CA TRP A 347 -22.58 -1.91 -1.27
C TRP A 347 -21.71 -2.74 -0.33
N PHE A 348 -21.68 -4.06 -0.50
CA PHE A 348 -20.82 -4.94 0.29
C PHE A 348 -19.32 -4.60 0.10
N LYS A 349 -18.85 -4.42 -1.15
CA LYS A 349 -17.46 -3.99 -1.41
C LYS A 349 -17.16 -2.63 -0.77
N VAL A 350 -18.09 -1.68 -0.79
CA VAL A 350 -17.92 -0.38 -0.11
C VAL A 350 -17.86 -0.55 1.41
N ALA A 351 -18.73 -1.36 2.01
CA ALA A 351 -18.70 -1.65 3.44
C ALA A 351 -17.37 -2.28 3.88
N LEU A 352 -16.85 -3.25 3.11
CA LEU A 352 -15.51 -3.82 3.33
C LEU A 352 -14.40 -2.77 3.20
N THR A 353 -14.46 -1.90 2.18
CA THR A 353 -13.45 -0.83 1.99
C THR A 353 -13.47 0.15 3.16
N LYS A 354 -14.65 0.62 3.57
CA LYS A 354 -14.83 1.49 4.74
C LYS A 354 -14.31 0.83 6.01
N PHE A 355 -14.68 -0.43 6.27
CA PHE A 355 -14.18 -1.16 7.43
C PHE A 355 -12.65 -1.20 7.47
N PHE A 356 -11.99 -1.52 6.36
CA PHE A 356 -10.53 -1.61 6.35
C PHE A 356 -9.83 -0.25 6.48
N ASP A 357 -10.31 0.77 5.79
CA ASP A 357 -9.72 2.11 5.83
C ASP A 357 -9.94 2.74 7.22
N GLN A 358 -11.18 2.73 7.73
CA GLN A 358 -11.54 3.28 9.04
C GLN A 358 -10.92 2.53 10.24
N ASN A 359 -10.40 1.32 10.03
CA ASN A 359 -9.62 0.58 11.03
C ASN A 359 -8.10 0.63 10.81
N THR A 360 -7.61 1.26 9.74
CA THR A 360 -6.18 1.51 9.54
C THR A 360 -5.78 2.83 10.21
N ARG A 361 -4.65 2.82 10.92
CA ARG A 361 -4.03 3.98 11.57
C ARG A 361 -2.63 4.15 11.02
N ILE A 362 -2.23 5.39 10.77
CA ILE A 362 -0.89 5.74 10.33
C ILE A 362 -0.28 6.57 11.45
N MET A 363 0.71 6.02 12.15
CA MET A 363 1.40 6.72 13.25
C MET A 363 2.69 7.32 12.70
N ILE A 364 2.87 8.65 12.76
CA ILE A 364 4.08 9.35 12.31
C ILE A 364 4.45 10.42 13.35
N ASN A 365 5.69 10.38 13.86
CA ASN A 365 6.20 11.33 14.86
C ASN A 365 5.26 11.50 16.08
N GLY A 366 4.69 10.39 16.55
CA GLY A 366 3.74 10.37 17.68
C GLY A 366 2.32 10.87 17.38
N ARG A 367 2.03 11.34 16.15
CA ARG A 367 0.67 11.67 15.71
C ARG A 367 0.02 10.50 15.00
N THR A 368 -1.27 10.27 15.28
CA THR A 368 -2.05 9.20 14.66
C THR A 368 -3.02 9.77 13.65
N TYR A 369 -2.80 9.45 12.38
CA TYR A 369 -3.68 9.78 11.27
C TYR A 369 -4.62 8.61 11.01
N SER A 370 -5.89 8.89 10.73
CA SER A 370 -6.91 7.91 10.34
C SER A 370 -7.18 7.98 8.84
N ILE A 371 -7.43 6.84 8.21
CA ILE A 371 -7.94 6.78 6.84
C ILE A 371 -9.47 6.71 6.92
N ASP A 372 -10.17 7.44 6.05
CA ASP A 372 -11.62 7.34 5.88
C ASP A 372 -11.97 7.21 4.40
N PHE A 373 -13.12 6.59 4.12
CA PHE A 373 -13.58 6.31 2.76
C PHE A 373 -15.01 6.83 2.55
N THR A 374 -15.13 7.91 1.77
CA THR A 374 -16.40 8.62 1.58
C THR A 374 -17.33 7.98 0.55
N GLY A 375 -16.80 7.11 -0.32
CA GLY A 375 -17.55 6.57 -1.47
C GLY A 375 -18.78 5.77 -1.08
N THR A 376 -19.83 5.81 -1.91
CA THR A 376 -21.08 5.11 -1.66
C THR A 376 -21.26 3.85 -2.52
N GLY A 377 -22.09 2.92 -2.05
CA GLY A 377 -22.43 1.71 -2.80
C GLY A 377 -23.20 2.02 -4.09
N GLY A 378 -24.00 3.09 -4.11
CA GLY A 378 -24.72 3.55 -5.29
C GLY A 378 -23.78 4.05 -6.40
N ASP A 379 -22.80 4.89 -6.04
CA ASP A 379 -21.79 5.36 -6.99
C ASP A 379 -21.02 4.19 -7.60
N LEU A 380 -20.60 3.24 -6.76
CA LEU A 380 -19.88 2.05 -7.21
C LEU A 380 -20.76 1.12 -8.07
N PHE A 381 -22.05 1.00 -7.76
CA PHE A 381 -23.00 0.23 -8.56
C PHE A 381 -23.16 0.83 -9.96
N VAL A 382 -23.48 2.14 -10.05
CA VAL A 382 -23.62 2.84 -11.34
C VAL A 382 -22.32 2.78 -12.13
N LEU A 383 -21.17 2.99 -11.47
CA LEU A 383 -19.85 2.89 -12.08
C LEU A 383 -19.59 1.49 -12.63
N ASN A 384 -19.89 0.43 -11.87
CA ASN A 384 -19.72 -0.96 -12.31
C ASN A 384 -20.68 -1.31 -13.46
N LEU A 385 -21.95 -0.89 -13.40
CA LEU A 385 -22.97 -1.16 -14.41
C LEU A 385 -22.59 -0.52 -15.74
N VAL A 386 -22.35 0.80 -15.76
CA VAL A 386 -21.96 1.54 -16.96
C VAL A 386 -20.66 1.00 -17.54
N ASN A 387 -19.65 0.76 -16.69
CA ASN A 387 -18.38 0.24 -17.17
C ASN A 387 -18.50 -1.22 -17.66
N GLY A 388 -19.33 -2.05 -17.04
CA GLY A 388 -19.58 -3.43 -17.45
C GLY A 388 -20.26 -3.50 -18.80
N LEU A 389 -21.32 -2.72 -19.01
CA LEU A 389 -22.02 -2.61 -20.30
C LEU A 389 -21.10 -2.12 -21.42
N LEU A 390 -20.33 -1.05 -21.17
CA LEU A 390 -19.37 -0.54 -22.15
C LEU A 390 -18.24 -1.53 -22.43
N THR A 391 -17.76 -2.27 -21.42
CA THR A 391 -16.77 -3.34 -21.60
C THR A 391 -17.34 -4.49 -22.43
N MET A 392 -18.60 -4.87 -22.23
CA MET A 392 -19.28 -5.91 -23.01
C MET A 392 -19.44 -5.50 -24.48
N ILE A 393 -19.99 -4.30 -24.74
CA ILE A 393 -20.24 -3.78 -26.10
C ILE A 393 -18.95 -3.59 -26.90
N THR A 394 -17.83 -3.28 -26.22
CA THR A 394 -16.51 -3.12 -26.85
C THR A 394 -15.65 -4.39 -26.82
N PHE A 395 -16.25 -5.57 -26.58
CA PHE A 395 -15.56 -6.87 -26.53
C PHE A 395 -14.31 -6.88 -25.63
N GLY A 396 -14.41 -6.25 -24.46
CA GLY A 396 -13.35 -6.16 -23.45
C GLY A 396 -12.49 -4.89 -23.54
N ILE A 397 -12.44 -4.19 -24.69
CA ILE A 397 -11.52 -3.08 -24.90
C ILE A 397 -11.75 -1.93 -23.91
N TYR A 398 -13.01 -1.57 -23.60
CA TYR A 398 -13.29 -0.49 -22.66
C TYR A 398 -12.84 -0.78 -21.21
N TRP A 399 -12.47 -2.01 -20.86
CA TRP A 399 -11.97 -2.39 -19.52
C TRP A 399 -10.81 -1.48 -19.03
N PHE A 400 -9.96 -0.99 -19.94
CA PHE A 400 -8.87 -0.07 -19.60
C PHE A 400 -9.38 1.29 -19.08
N TRP A 401 -10.38 1.87 -19.74
CA TRP A 401 -11.05 3.10 -19.29
C TRP A 401 -11.86 2.85 -18.00
N ALA A 402 -12.51 1.69 -17.89
CA ALA A 402 -13.19 1.26 -16.67
C ALA A 402 -12.24 1.18 -15.46
N LYS A 403 -11.03 0.61 -15.64
CA LYS A 403 -10.01 0.54 -14.58
C LYS A 403 -9.49 1.91 -14.18
N VAL A 404 -9.24 2.82 -15.13
CA VAL A 404 -8.87 4.21 -14.79
C VAL A 404 -9.98 4.91 -14.03
N LYS A 405 -11.25 4.79 -14.46
CA LYS A 405 -12.39 5.38 -13.73
C LYS A 405 -12.54 4.79 -12.32
N MET A 406 -12.35 3.49 -12.15
CA MET A 406 -12.32 2.82 -10.83
C MET A 406 -11.19 3.37 -9.94
N LEU A 407 -9.96 3.48 -10.46
CA LEU A 407 -8.82 4.05 -9.72
C LEU A 407 -9.10 5.49 -9.29
N LYS A 408 -9.58 6.34 -10.21
CA LYS A 408 -9.95 7.73 -9.90
C LYS A 408 -11.03 7.80 -8.81
N TRP A 409 -12.10 7.00 -8.94
CA TRP A 409 -13.18 6.95 -7.95
C TRP A 409 -12.72 6.44 -6.58
N GLN A 410 -11.82 5.46 -6.52
CA GLN A 410 -11.26 5.00 -5.24
C GLN A 410 -10.41 6.11 -4.61
N TYR A 411 -9.47 6.69 -5.36
CA TYR A 411 -8.52 7.68 -4.85
C TYR A 411 -9.23 8.97 -4.41
N SER A 412 -10.21 9.45 -5.18
CA SER A 412 -11.00 10.65 -4.83
C SER A 412 -11.86 10.47 -3.58
N ASN A 413 -12.13 9.22 -3.16
CA ASN A 413 -12.94 8.90 -1.99
C ASN A 413 -12.12 8.43 -0.79
N THR A 414 -10.81 8.18 -0.94
CA THR A 414 -9.91 7.93 0.18
C THR A 414 -9.34 9.25 0.68
N ILE A 415 -9.57 9.54 1.96
CA ILE A 415 -9.03 10.71 2.65
C ILE A 415 -8.27 10.29 3.89
N ILE A 416 -7.27 11.07 4.29
CA ILE A 416 -6.55 10.92 5.55
C ILE A 416 -6.81 12.16 6.40
N ARG A 417 -7.23 11.93 7.65
CA ARG A 417 -7.43 12.94 8.70
C ARG A 417 -6.37 12.75 9.77
N GLY A 418 -5.99 13.83 10.47
CA GLY A 418 -4.97 13.82 11.52
C GLY A 418 -5.17 14.90 12.56
#